data_AF-A0A0M2LXD1-F1
#
_entry.id   AF-A0A0M2LXD1-F1
#
_cell.length_a   1.000
_cell.length_b   1.000
_cell.length_c   1.000
_cell.angle_alpha   90.00
_cell.angle_beta   90.00
_cell.angle_gamma   90.00
#
_symmetry.space_group_name_H-M   'P 1'
#
loop_
_entity.id
_entity.type
_entity.pdbx_description
1 polymer ?
#
loop_
_entity_poly.entity_id
_entity_poly.type
_entity_poly.pdbx_seq_one_letter_code
_entity_poly.pdbx_strand_id
1 'polypeptide(L)'
;MPITDEELSSRLAQLALPDPRIDPSAARSLLSDAAGQRRRPRRRLRILGISTAALIAIGSLAGPGAAVAGRLFEAQSGEFQRTDSTESLRGDEWIRASAPDFGAYVASTAPRDLPVPGGFDWDGAARLISERYRGSDISMQRIRIVDDYEREVVLAWTREWIVADASGDSARRDAAISVLRKAPSWPGIVASDGGGIRSSLWELIDRMALGGPEAGLAARTLANQRDGSPSTPELRAMHAESLRSWLDLSARYPDLDRGSPVWAEYEALLRRLEAGEIR
;
A
#
# COMPACT_ATOMS: atom_id res chain seq x y z
N MET A 1 -23.12 -3.19 -33.02
CA MET A 1 -24.24 -2.55 -32.30
C MET A 1 -23.67 -1.36 -31.53
N PRO A 2 -24.27 -0.16 -31.63
CA PRO A 2 -23.85 0.98 -30.82
C PRO A 2 -24.21 0.73 -29.34
N ILE A 3 -23.28 1.04 -28.43
CA ILE A 3 -23.52 1.01 -26.99
C ILE A 3 -24.53 2.11 -26.68
N THR A 4 -25.55 1.80 -25.89
CA THR A 4 -26.56 2.78 -25.46
C THR A 4 -25.98 3.70 -24.38
N ASP A 5 -26.50 4.93 -24.28
CA ASP A 5 -26.05 5.90 -23.26
C ASP A 5 -26.22 5.37 -21.83
N GLU A 6 -27.21 4.49 -21.63
CA GLU A 6 -27.51 3.86 -20.35
C GLU A 6 -26.49 2.77 -20.00
N GLU A 7 -26.04 2.00 -21.00
CA GLU A 7 -24.97 1.02 -20.84
C GLU A 7 -23.60 1.70 -20.67
N LEU A 8 -23.36 2.84 -21.34
CA LEU A 8 -22.18 3.67 -21.11
C LEU A 8 -22.18 4.26 -19.69
N SER A 9 -23.32 4.78 -19.23
CA SER A 9 -23.48 5.34 -17.88
C SER A 9 -23.32 4.28 -16.79
N SER A 10 -23.86 3.07 -17.01
CA SER A 10 -23.68 1.95 -16.10
C SER A 10 -22.23 1.47 -16.04
N ARG A 11 -21.52 1.47 -17.17
CA ARG A 11 -20.08 1.13 -17.21
C ARG A 11 -19.23 2.21 -16.54
N LEU A 12 -19.56 3.49 -16.72
CA LEU A 12 -18.90 4.59 -16.03
C LEU A 12 -19.17 4.57 -14.52
N ALA A 13 -20.38 4.23 -14.09
CA ALA A 13 -20.71 4.06 -12.67
C ALA A 13 -20.00 2.85 -12.03
N GLN A 14 -19.72 1.79 -12.80
CA GLN A 14 -18.92 0.64 -12.34
C GLN A 14 -17.41 0.93 -12.32
N LEU A 15 -16.92 1.85 -13.17
CA LEU A 15 -15.53 2.31 -13.20
C LEU A 15 -15.24 3.47 -12.24
N ALA A 16 -16.29 4.14 -11.75
CA ALA A 16 -16.19 5.05 -10.62
C ALA A 16 -15.88 4.23 -9.37
N LEU A 17 -14.58 4.00 -9.13
CA LEU A 17 -14.02 3.67 -7.81
C LEU A 17 -14.69 4.55 -6.74
N PRO A 18 -14.85 4.05 -5.50
CA PRO A 18 -15.54 4.77 -4.44
C PRO A 18 -15.01 6.19 -4.37
N ASP A 19 -15.91 7.15 -4.57
CA ASP A 19 -15.70 8.59 -4.45
C ASP A 19 -14.65 8.83 -3.36
N PRO A 20 -13.39 9.20 -3.71
CA PRO A 20 -12.40 9.49 -2.71
C PRO A 20 -12.88 10.77 -2.05
N ARG A 21 -13.66 10.61 -0.98
CA ARG A 21 -14.06 11.70 -0.10
C ARG A 21 -12.77 12.27 0.42
N ILE A 22 -12.29 13.33 -0.22
CA ILE A 22 -11.12 14.07 0.20
C ILE A 22 -11.39 14.45 1.65
N ASP A 23 -10.57 13.93 2.56
CA ASP A 23 -10.67 14.23 3.98
C ASP A 23 -10.73 15.78 4.14
N PRO A 24 -11.76 16.33 4.79
CA PRO A 24 -11.87 17.77 5.03
C PRO A 24 -10.62 18.38 5.70
N SER A 25 -9.83 17.58 6.42
CA SER A 25 -8.54 17.98 7.00
C SER A 25 -7.45 18.14 5.92
N ALA A 26 -7.34 17.19 5.00
CA ALA A 26 -6.43 17.24 3.86
C ALA A 26 -6.78 18.41 2.93
N ALA A 27 -8.08 18.61 2.64
CA ALA A 27 -8.56 19.75 1.87
C ALA A 27 -8.18 21.09 2.53
N ARG A 28 -8.31 21.19 3.86
CA ARG A 28 -7.90 22.39 4.61
C ARG A 28 -6.39 22.62 4.60
N SER A 29 -5.58 21.56 4.74
CA SER A 29 -4.12 21.65 4.65
C SER A 29 -3.69 22.19 3.29
N LEU A 30 -4.23 21.62 2.21
CA LEU A 30 -3.97 22.06 0.83
C LEU A 30 -4.34 23.52 0.60
N LEU A 31 -5.49 23.97 1.11
CA LEU A 31 -5.92 25.37 1.03
C LEU A 31 -5.00 26.31 1.82
N SER A 32 -4.51 25.88 2.98
CA SER A 32 -3.61 26.67 3.82
C SER A 32 -2.22 26.84 3.19
N ASP A 33 -1.69 25.78 2.57
CA ASP A 33 -0.40 25.81 1.87
C ASP A 33 -0.46 26.70 0.62
N ALA A 34 -1.56 26.58 -0.14
CA ALA A 34 -1.81 27.44 -1.30
C ALA A 34 -1.95 28.93 -0.89
N ALA A 35 -2.55 29.21 0.27
CA ALA A 35 -2.64 30.56 0.81
C ALA A 35 -1.28 31.10 1.30
N GLY A 36 -0.45 30.25 1.92
CA GLY A 36 0.89 30.60 2.40
C GLY A 36 1.87 30.95 1.28
N GLN A 37 1.82 30.23 0.16
CA GLN A 37 2.71 30.46 -0.99
C GLN A 37 2.42 31.76 -1.76
N ARG A 38 1.24 32.39 -1.57
CA ARG A 38 0.89 33.68 -2.19
C ARG A 38 1.67 34.88 -1.65
N ARG A 39 2.38 34.76 -0.51
CA ARG A 39 3.10 35.89 0.11
C ARG A 39 4.52 36.13 -0.42
N ARG A 40 5.02 35.36 -1.40
CA ARG A 40 6.33 35.64 -2.01
C ARG A 40 6.19 36.62 -3.20
N PRO A 41 6.82 37.80 -3.18
CA PRO A 41 6.79 38.74 -4.29
C PRO A 41 7.59 38.16 -5.48
N ARG A 42 6.88 37.69 -6.52
CA ARG A 42 7.50 37.16 -7.74
C ARG A 42 7.97 38.31 -8.64
N ARG A 43 9.30 38.41 -8.83
CA ARG A 43 9.91 39.15 -9.95
C ARG A 43 9.47 38.53 -11.28
N ARG A 44 9.00 39.38 -12.19
CA ARG A 44 8.47 39.04 -13.51
C ARG A 44 9.56 38.41 -14.38
N LEU A 45 9.27 37.27 -14.99
CA LEU A 45 9.94 36.80 -16.19
C LEU A 45 8.88 36.24 -17.16
N ARG A 46 8.84 36.86 -18.34
CA ARG A 46 8.03 36.48 -19.50
C ARG A 46 8.74 35.34 -20.24
N ILE A 47 7.96 34.46 -20.90
CA ILE A 47 8.07 33.99 -22.30
C ILE A 47 7.73 32.49 -22.50
N LEU A 48 6.74 32.30 -23.40
CA LEU A 48 6.42 31.24 -24.37
C LEU A 48 6.46 29.73 -24.04
N GLY A 49 5.28 29.10 -24.21
CA GLY A 49 5.03 28.11 -25.27
C GLY A 49 4.95 26.62 -24.85
N ILE A 50 3.73 26.03 -24.92
CA ILE A 50 3.40 24.71 -25.53
C ILE A 50 1.91 24.38 -25.23
N SER A 51 1.16 24.11 -26.30
CA SER A 51 -0.19 23.52 -26.39
C SER A 51 -0.11 21.98 -26.26
N THR A 52 -1.01 21.23 -25.61
CA THR A 52 -2.34 20.75 -26.11
C THR A 52 -3.01 19.97 -24.94
N ALA A 53 -3.98 20.53 -24.21
CA ALA A 53 -5.44 20.27 -24.25
C ALA A 53 -5.94 18.83 -23.95
N ALA A 54 -6.39 18.61 -22.70
CA ALA A 54 -7.52 17.73 -22.39
C ALA A 54 -8.49 18.54 -21.48
N LEU A 55 -9.64 18.89 -22.06
CA LEU A 55 -10.70 19.70 -21.47
C LEU A 55 -11.65 18.83 -20.64
N ILE A 56 -11.77 19.09 -19.35
CA ILE A 56 -13.02 18.83 -18.62
C ILE A 56 -13.68 20.19 -18.41
N ALA A 57 -14.76 20.40 -19.17
CA ALA A 57 -15.62 21.56 -19.08
C ALA A 57 -16.82 21.21 -18.18
N ILE A 58 -16.83 21.72 -16.95
CA ILE A 58 -18.07 22.00 -16.20
C ILE A 58 -17.92 23.37 -15.51
N GLY A 59 -18.74 24.33 -15.95
CA GLY A 59 -19.36 25.33 -15.07
C GLY A 59 -18.52 26.50 -14.56
N SER A 60 -18.20 27.44 -15.45
CA SER A 60 -18.26 28.91 -15.23
C SER A 60 -18.33 29.46 -13.78
N LEU A 61 -17.21 29.43 -13.06
CA LEU A 61 -16.76 30.53 -12.21
C LEU A 61 -15.30 30.82 -12.58
N ALA A 62 -15.09 31.79 -13.46
CA ALA A 62 -13.78 32.22 -13.95
C ALA A 62 -13.01 32.98 -12.85
N GLY A 63 -12.60 32.27 -11.80
CA GLY A 63 -11.61 32.71 -10.84
C GLY A 63 -10.24 32.07 -11.14
N PRO A 64 -9.16 32.52 -10.47
CA PRO A 64 -7.81 31.91 -10.55
C PRO A 64 -7.71 30.42 -10.18
N GLY A 65 -8.84 29.72 -9.97
CA GLY A 65 -8.92 28.35 -9.47
C GLY A 65 -8.51 27.27 -10.46
N ALA A 66 -8.69 27.47 -11.77
CA ALA A 66 -8.34 26.43 -12.76
C ALA A 66 -6.83 26.12 -12.80
N ALA A 67 -5.97 27.14 -12.60
CA ALA A 67 -4.53 26.95 -12.50
C ALA A 67 -4.07 26.39 -11.14
N VAL A 68 -4.93 26.44 -10.12
CA VAL A 68 -4.69 25.83 -8.80
C VAL A 68 -5.13 24.36 -8.82
N ALA A 69 -6.27 24.04 -9.43
CA ALA A 69 -6.76 22.67 -9.58
C ALA A 69 -5.77 21.76 -10.34
N GLY A 70 -5.13 22.28 -11.40
CA GLY A 70 -4.14 21.52 -12.16
C GLY A 70 -2.87 21.15 -11.37
N ARG A 71 -2.57 21.84 -10.25
CA ARG A 71 -1.44 21.51 -9.36
C ARG A 71 -1.82 20.60 -8.19
N LEU A 72 -3.12 20.42 -7.95
CA LEU A 72 -3.64 19.67 -6.80
C LEU A 72 -3.82 18.18 -7.07
N PHE A 73 -3.62 17.75 -8.33
CA PHE A 73 -3.74 16.37 -8.77
C PHE A 73 -2.61 15.99 -9.74
N GLU A 74 -1.41 16.56 -9.58
CA GLU A 74 -0.25 16.21 -10.44
C GLU A 74 0.24 14.79 -10.19
N ALA A 75 0.06 14.29 -8.95
CA ALA A 75 0.37 12.93 -8.55
C ALA A 75 -0.52 11.91 -9.27
N GLN A 76 -1.80 12.23 -9.50
CA GLN A 76 -2.73 11.39 -10.25
C GLN A 76 -2.44 11.52 -11.74
N SER A 77 -1.98 10.43 -12.36
CA SER A 77 -1.65 10.47 -13.79
C SER A 77 -2.89 10.39 -14.68
N GLY A 78 -3.99 9.81 -14.18
CA GLY A 78 -5.13 9.40 -14.98
C GLY A 78 -4.85 8.21 -15.91
N GLU A 79 -3.65 7.62 -15.84
CA GLU A 79 -3.26 6.45 -16.61
C GLU A 79 -3.54 5.19 -15.79
N PHE A 80 -4.39 4.30 -16.32
CA PHE A 80 -4.78 3.07 -15.65
C PHE A 80 -4.19 1.86 -16.35
N GLN A 81 -3.77 0.88 -15.55
CA GLN A 81 -3.25 -0.38 -16.05
C GLN A 81 -4.35 -1.14 -16.82
N ARG A 82 -4.09 -1.44 -18.10
CA ARG A 82 -5.10 -2.03 -19.00
C ARG A 82 -5.14 -3.55 -18.97
N THR A 83 -4.01 -4.17 -18.70
CA THR A 83 -3.83 -5.62 -18.72
C THR A 83 -3.33 -6.10 -17.37
N ASP A 84 -3.78 -7.28 -16.97
CA ASP A 84 -3.18 -7.97 -15.82
C ASP A 84 -1.72 -8.32 -16.15
N SER A 85 -0.83 -8.12 -15.19
CA SER A 85 0.51 -8.69 -15.22
C SER A 85 0.89 -9.17 -13.82
N THR A 86 1.97 -9.94 -13.72
CA THR A 86 2.52 -10.35 -12.43
C THR A 86 3.02 -9.18 -11.59
N GLU A 87 3.31 -8.03 -12.22
CA GLU A 87 3.91 -6.85 -11.58
C GLU A 87 2.92 -5.68 -11.47
N SER A 88 1.71 -5.81 -12.03
CA SER A 88 0.74 -4.72 -12.11
C SER A 88 -0.71 -5.19 -12.00
N LEU A 89 -1.49 -4.53 -11.17
CA LEU A 89 -2.92 -4.75 -11.01
C LEU A 89 -3.71 -4.03 -12.10
N ARG A 90 -4.52 -4.77 -12.88
CA ARG A 90 -5.42 -4.17 -13.88
C ARG A 90 -6.44 -3.24 -13.23
N GLY A 91 -6.71 -2.13 -13.90
CA GLY A 91 -7.68 -1.13 -13.45
C GLY A 91 -7.15 -0.22 -12.35
N ASP A 92 -5.92 -0.42 -11.86
CA ASP A 92 -5.30 0.47 -10.89
C ASP A 92 -4.56 1.62 -11.58
N GLU A 93 -4.59 2.80 -10.94
CA GLU A 93 -4.00 4.03 -11.46
C GLU A 93 -2.49 4.07 -11.23
N TRP A 94 -1.75 4.55 -12.22
CA TRP A 94 -0.35 4.95 -12.06
C TRP A 94 -0.26 6.33 -11.39
N ILE A 95 0.62 6.45 -10.42
CA ILE A 95 0.80 7.63 -9.58
C ILE A 95 2.24 8.13 -9.74
N ARG A 96 2.40 9.42 -9.97
CA ARG A 96 3.70 10.09 -10.13
C ARG A 96 4.25 10.49 -8.77
N ALA A 97 5.27 9.80 -8.29
CA ALA A 97 5.85 10.10 -6.98
C ALA A 97 6.70 11.39 -6.94
N SER A 98 7.15 11.87 -8.11
CA SER A 98 7.86 13.14 -8.25
C SER A 98 6.94 14.38 -8.17
N ALA A 99 5.62 14.18 -8.16
CA ALA A 99 4.67 15.29 -8.16
C ALA A 99 4.70 16.09 -6.84
N PRO A 100 4.56 17.43 -6.87
CA PRO A 100 4.61 18.26 -5.67
C PRO A 100 3.53 17.94 -4.62
N ASP A 101 2.40 17.40 -5.06
CA ASP A 101 1.24 17.01 -4.25
C ASP A 101 1.26 15.53 -3.81
N PHE A 102 2.29 14.76 -4.17
CA PHE A 102 2.36 13.33 -3.87
C PHE A 102 2.16 13.01 -2.39
N GLY A 103 2.73 13.80 -1.48
CA GLY A 103 2.56 13.55 -0.05
C GLY A 103 1.11 13.75 0.44
N ALA A 104 0.39 14.71 -0.14
CA ALA A 104 -1.03 14.89 0.16
C ALA A 104 -1.87 13.76 -0.44
N TYR A 105 -1.52 13.30 -1.64
CA TYR A 105 -2.12 12.12 -2.25
C TYR A 105 -1.93 10.88 -1.37
N VAL A 106 -0.70 10.57 -0.94
CA VAL A 106 -0.39 9.47 -0.03
C VAL A 106 -1.26 9.56 1.23
N ALA A 107 -1.33 10.71 1.90
CA ALA A 107 -2.17 10.89 3.09
C ALA A 107 -3.66 10.60 2.84
N SER A 108 -4.18 10.98 1.67
CA SER A 108 -5.58 10.74 1.30
C SER A 108 -5.91 9.27 1.01
N THR A 109 -4.90 8.46 0.66
CA THR A 109 -5.06 7.04 0.33
C THR A 109 -4.97 6.08 1.52
N ALA A 110 -4.81 6.60 2.74
CA ALA A 110 -4.70 5.78 3.94
C ALA A 110 -5.91 4.84 4.12
N PRO A 111 -5.70 3.50 4.26
CA PRO A 111 -6.77 2.54 4.49
C PRO A 111 -7.24 2.58 5.95
N ARG A 112 -7.98 3.64 6.30
CA ARG A 112 -8.38 3.98 7.68
C ARG A 112 -9.39 2.99 8.30
N ASP A 113 -9.90 2.05 7.53
CA ASP A 113 -10.74 0.94 7.97
C ASP A 113 -9.94 -0.24 8.54
N LEU A 114 -8.62 -0.27 8.35
CA LEU A 114 -7.78 -1.31 8.96
C LEU A 114 -7.77 -1.20 10.50
N PRO A 115 -7.78 -2.35 11.21
CA PRO A 115 -7.58 -2.37 12.66
C PRO A 115 -6.13 -1.94 12.97
N VAL A 116 -5.98 -0.87 13.75
CA VAL A 116 -4.67 -0.34 14.17
C VAL A 116 -4.53 -0.39 15.70
N PRO A 117 -3.29 -0.52 16.24
CA PRO A 117 -3.09 -0.45 17.67
C PRO A 117 -3.38 0.97 18.18
N GLY A 118 -3.63 1.10 19.48
CA GLY A 118 -3.90 2.40 20.11
C GLY A 118 -2.76 3.38 19.87
N GLY A 119 -3.10 4.60 19.40
CA GLY A 119 -2.12 5.65 19.14
C GLY A 119 -1.38 5.57 17.80
N PHE A 120 -1.82 4.72 16.86
CA PHE A 120 -1.26 4.69 15.51
C PHE A 120 -1.38 6.05 14.80
N ASP A 121 -0.25 6.60 14.35
CA ASP A 121 -0.16 7.90 13.68
C ASP A 121 -0.23 7.73 12.15
N TRP A 122 -1.45 7.85 11.60
CA TRP A 122 -1.69 7.80 10.15
C TRP A 122 -0.92 8.87 9.38
N ASP A 123 -0.82 10.09 9.93
CA ASP A 123 -0.11 11.19 9.28
C ASP A 123 1.41 10.96 9.31
N GLY A 124 1.89 10.36 10.39
CA GLY A 124 3.26 9.85 10.51
C GLY A 124 3.57 8.79 9.46
N ALA A 125 2.71 7.78 9.31
CA ALA A 125 2.84 6.77 8.27
C ALA A 125 2.85 7.42 6.87
N ALA A 126 1.92 8.33 6.59
CA ALA A 126 1.86 9.06 5.32
C ALA A 126 3.16 9.82 5.02
N ARG A 127 3.72 10.52 6.02
CA ARG A 127 5.00 11.23 5.88
C ARG A 127 6.14 10.26 5.57
N LEU A 128 6.22 9.12 6.25
CA LEU A 128 7.28 8.13 6.05
C LEU A 128 7.21 7.49 4.66
N ILE A 129 6.01 7.18 4.17
CA ILE A 129 5.79 6.65 2.82
C ILE A 129 6.16 7.70 1.77
N SER A 130 5.72 8.95 1.97
CA SER A 130 6.05 10.06 1.07
C SER A 130 7.55 10.32 0.99
N GLU A 131 8.26 10.27 2.13
CA GLU A 131 9.71 10.45 2.21
C GLU A 131 10.45 9.37 1.42
N ARG A 132 9.99 8.11 1.50
CA ARG A 132 10.61 6.98 0.81
C ARG A 132 10.74 7.20 -0.70
N TYR A 133 9.81 7.92 -1.29
CA TYR A 133 9.76 8.20 -2.72
C TYR A 133 10.14 9.63 -3.10
N ARG A 134 10.54 10.46 -2.12
CA ARG A 134 10.88 11.86 -2.37
C ARG A 134 12.04 11.96 -3.36
N GLY A 135 11.84 12.75 -4.41
CA GLY A 135 12.86 12.98 -5.44
C GLY A 135 13.11 11.79 -6.36
N SER A 136 12.27 10.74 -6.27
CA SER A 136 12.26 9.66 -7.25
C SER A 136 11.40 10.04 -8.45
N ASP A 137 11.89 9.79 -9.67
CA ASP A 137 11.11 9.89 -10.91
C ASP A 137 10.31 8.61 -11.18
N ILE A 138 9.93 7.90 -10.12
CA ILE A 138 9.23 6.63 -10.20
C ILE A 138 7.73 6.89 -10.37
N SER A 139 7.13 6.23 -11.37
CA SER A 139 5.69 5.99 -11.41
C SER A 139 5.39 4.65 -10.75
N MET A 140 4.40 4.61 -9.87
CA MET A 140 3.97 3.39 -9.17
C MET A 140 2.46 3.27 -9.18
N GLN A 141 1.93 2.07 -9.06
CA GLN A 141 0.48 1.89 -8.94
C GLN A 141 -0.03 2.34 -7.56
N ARG A 142 -1.25 2.88 -7.48
CA ARG A 142 -1.88 3.29 -6.21
C ARG A 142 -1.88 2.17 -5.17
N ILE A 143 -2.10 0.92 -5.58
CA ILE A 143 -2.10 -0.25 -4.70
C ILE A 143 -0.75 -0.45 -3.98
N ARG A 144 0.36 0.03 -4.54
CA ARG A 144 1.68 0.06 -3.89
C ARG A 144 1.67 0.93 -2.63
N ILE A 145 0.96 2.06 -2.66
CA ILE A 145 0.84 2.97 -1.51
C ILE A 145 -0.03 2.33 -0.43
N VAL A 146 -1.07 1.59 -0.83
CA VAL A 146 -1.91 0.81 0.09
C VAL A 146 -1.10 -0.31 0.76
N ASP A 147 -0.30 -1.08 0.01
CA ASP A 147 0.64 -2.08 0.54
C ASP A 147 1.60 -1.45 1.56
N ASP A 148 2.12 -0.26 1.27
CA ASP A 148 2.99 0.46 2.19
C ASP A 148 2.28 0.79 3.51
N TYR A 149 1.04 1.28 3.49
CA TYR A 149 0.28 1.49 4.73
C TYR A 149 0.02 0.21 5.49
N GLU A 150 -0.38 -0.86 4.79
CA GLU A 150 -0.61 -2.17 5.37
C GLU A 150 0.65 -2.69 6.09
N ARG A 151 1.84 -2.52 5.48
CA ARG A 151 3.13 -2.84 6.12
C ARG A 151 3.39 -1.98 7.36
N GLU A 152 3.07 -0.69 7.33
CA GLU A 152 3.19 0.17 8.51
C GLU A 152 2.28 -0.30 9.67
N VAL A 153 1.06 -0.76 9.35
CA VAL A 153 0.13 -1.33 10.34
C VAL A 153 0.63 -2.66 10.88
N VAL A 154 1.16 -3.56 10.03
CA VAL A 154 1.83 -4.80 10.46
C VAL A 154 2.94 -4.48 11.46
N LEU A 155 3.85 -3.57 11.11
CA LEU A 155 4.96 -3.18 11.98
C LEU A 155 4.49 -2.60 13.31
N ALA A 156 3.41 -1.82 13.32
CA ALA A 156 2.84 -1.26 14.54
C ALA A 156 2.30 -2.37 15.46
N TRP A 157 1.56 -3.34 14.92
CA TRP A 157 1.10 -4.50 15.69
C TRP A 157 2.23 -5.42 16.15
N THR A 158 3.30 -5.57 15.35
CA THR A 158 4.49 -6.30 15.77
C THR A 158 5.17 -5.62 16.97
N ARG A 159 5.28 -4.28 16.97
CA ARG A 159 5.82 -3.53 18.11
C ARG A 159 4.95 -3.67 19.35
N GLU A 160 3.63 -3.59 19.18
CA GLU A 160 2.67 -3.83 20.27
C GLU A 160 2.84 -5.23 20.87
N TRP A 161 2.99 -6.26 20.03
CA TRP A 161 3.27 -7.62 20.46
C TRP A 161 4.59 -7.71 21.25
N ILE A 162 5.67 -7.08 20.77
CA ILE A 162 6.99 -7.08 21.44
C ILE A 162 6.89 -6.45 22.85
N VAL A 163 6.19 -5.32 22.97
CA VAL A 163 5.98 -4.64 24.27
C VAL A 163 5.15 -5.51 25.21
N ALA A 164 4.09 -6.13 24.70
CA ALA A 164 3.25 -7.05 25.46
C ALA A 164 4.02 -8.29 25.93
N ASP A 165 4.85 -8.88 25.06
CA ASP A 165 5.73 -10.01 25.38
C ASP A 165 6.72 -9.67 26.50
N ALA A 166 7.43 -8.55 26.36
CA ALA A 166 8.40 -8.08 27.34
C ALA A 166 7.78 -7.77 28.72
N SER A 167 6.50 -7.40 28.76
CA SER A 167 5.76 -7.13 30.01
C SER A 167 4.98 -8.35 30.54
N GLY A 168 5.01 -9.49 29.84
CA GLY A 168 4.25 -10.69 30.21
C GLY A 168 2.74 -10.55 30.01
N ASP A 169 2.27 -9.55 29.27
CA ASP A 169 0.84 -9.32 29.00
C ASP A 169 0.35 -10.24 27.86
N SER A 170 -0.17 -11.41 28.23
CA SER A 170 -0.69 -12.38 27.25
C SER A 170 -1.90 -11.85 26.49
N ALA A 171 -2.78 -11.09 27.13
CA ALA A 171 -3.99 -10.58 26.47
C ALA A 171 -3.65 -9.61 25.34
N ARG A 172 -2.70 -8.70 25.55
CA ARG A 172 -2.22 -7.79 24.51
C ARG A 172 -1.45 -8.52 23.40
N ARG A 173 -0.66 -9.54 23.74
CA ARG A 173 -0.03 -10.42 22.72
C ARG A 173 -1.07 -11.10 21.84
N ASP A 174 -2.07 -11.73 22.44
CA ASP A 174 -3.11 -12.46 21.72
C ASP A 174 -3.95 -11.53 20.83
N ALA A 175 -4.26 -10.32 21.32
CA ALA A 175 -4.93 -9.29 20.53
C ALA A 175 -4.10 -8.88 19.31
N ALA A 176 -2.80 -8.66 19.47
CA ALA A 176 -1.90 -8.34 18.37
C ALA A 176 -1.80 -9.47 17.35
N ILE A 177 -1.65 -10.73 17.81
CA ILE A 177 -1.65 -11.92 16.93
C ILE A 177 -2.95 -12.06 16.16
N SER A 178 -4.10 -11.83 16.80
CA SER A 178 -5.41 -11.93 16.16
C SER A 178 -5.55 -10.99 14.96
N VAL A 179 -4.99 -9.78 15.06
CA VAL A 179 -4.97 -8.82 13.94
C VAL A 179 -3.91 -9.19 12.91
N LEU A 180 -2.69 -9.51 13.35
CA LEU A 180 -1.59 -9.88 12.44
C LEU A 180 -1.96 -11.07 11.56
N ARG A 181 -2.65 -12.08 12.08
CA ARG A 181 -3.16 -13.22 11.29
C ARG A 181 -4.10 -12.82 10.15
N LYS A 182 -4.67 -11.62 10.15
CA LYS A 182 -5.48 -11.12 9.03
C LYS A 182 -4.65 -10.35 8.00
N ALA A 183 -3.43 -9.92 8.35
CA ALA A 183 -2.62 -9.07 7.49
C ALA A 183 -2.25 -9.69 6.14
N PRO A 184 -1.92 -10.99 6.04
CA PRO A 184 -1.63 -11.60 4.74
C PRO A 184 -2.79 -11.59 3.74
N SER A 185 -4.03 -11.30 4.16
CA SER A 185 -5.18 -11.18 3.26
C SER A 185 -5.57 -9.73 2.96
N TRP A 186 -4.81 -8.74 3.46
CA TRP A 186 -5.09 -7.34 3.16
C TRP A 186 -4.79 -7.00 1.68
N PRO A 187 -5.60 -6.13 1.04
CA PRO A 187 -5.56 -5.95 -0.41
C PRO A 187 -4.20 -5.55 -0.99
N GLY A 188 -3.46 -4.65 -0.34
CA GLY A 188 -2.14 -4.22 -0.79
C GLY A 188 -1.10 -5.34 -0.75
N ILE A 189 -1.06 -6.07 0.37
CA ILE A 189 -0.20 -7.23 0.58
C ILE A 189 -0.52 -8.32 -0.45
N VAL A 190 -1.80 -8.62 -0.69
CA VAL A 190 -2.25 -9.57 -1.73
C VAL A 190 -1.85 -9.12 -3.12
N ALA A 191 -2.00 -7.83 -3.44
CA ALA A 191 -1.60 -7.31 -4.73
C ALA A 191 -0.08 -7.37 -4.95
N SER A 192 0.70 -7.24 -3.88
CA SER A 192 2.17 -7.33 -3.91
C SER A 192 2.72 -8.75 -3.82
N ASP A 193 1.88 -9.77 -3.64
CA ASP A 193 2.30 -11.17 -3.48
C ASP A 193 2.74 -11.77 -4.83
N GLY A 194 3.92 -11.34 -5.29
CA GLY A 194 4.59 -11.79 -6.51
C GLY A 194 5.75 -12.76 -6.25
N GLY A 195 5.79 -13.40 -5.07
CA GLY A 195 6.92 -14.26 -4.68
C GLY A 195 6.88 -14.84 -3.27
N GLY A 196 5.68 -15.06 -2.70
CA GLY A 196 5.54 -15.73 -1.40
C GLY A 196 5.62 -14.82 -0.16
N ILE A 197 5.41 -13.50 -0.34
CA ILE A 197 5.40 -12.54 0.78
C ILE A 197 4.32 -12.92 1.79
N ARG A 198 3.13 -13.31 1.31
CA ARG A 198 2.01 -13.72 2.19
C ARG A 198 2.39 -14.92 3.05
N SER A 199 3.01 -15.95 2.45
CA SER A 199 3.49 -17.11 3.19
C SER A 199 4.57 -16.79 4.22
N SER A 200 5.59 -16.00 3.84
CA SER A 200 6.62 -15.60 4.80
C SER A 200 6.04 -14.79 5.96
N LEU A 201 5.07 -13.92 5.68
CA LEU A 201 4.37 -13.15 6.71
C LEU A 201 3.57 -14.07 7.65
N TRP A 202 2.79 -15.02 7.10
CA TRP A 202 2.05 -16.03 7.87
C TRP A 202 2.97 -16.84 8.79
N GLU A 203 4.08 -17.35 8.26
CA GLU A 203 5.02 -18.17 9.02
C GLU A 203 5.63 -17.42 10.21
N LEU A 204 6.04 -16.16 9.99
CA LEU A 204 6.55 -15.32 11.08
C LEU A 204 5.49 -15.07 12.15
N ILE A 205 4.26 -14.78 11.74
CA ILE A 205 3.15 -14.53 12.68
C ILE A 205 2.82 -15.79 13.47
N ASP A 206 2.85 -16.96 12.87
CA ASP A 206 2.55 -18.20 13.58
C ASP A 206 3.66 -18.55 14.60
N ARG A 207 4.94 -18.36 14.23
CA ARG A 207 6.06 -18.45 15.18
C ARG A 207 5.91 -17.46 16.35
N MET A 208 5.45 -16.25 16.10
CA MET A 208 5.11 -15.29 17.17
C MET A 208 3.98 -15.80 18.07
N ALA A 209 2.95 -16.42 17.48
CA ALA A 209 1.78 -16.94 18.20
C ALA A 209 2.10 -18.14 19.10
N LEU A 210 3.05 -19.00 18.69
CA LEU A 210 3.49 -20.16 19.48
C LEU A 210 4.26 -19.77 20.76
N GLY A 211 4.82 -18.56 20.80
CA GLY A 211 5.64 -18.09 21.92
C GLY A 211 7.01 -18.79 21.99
N GLY A 212 7.67 -18.70 23.15
CA GLY A 212 8.97 -19.32 23.37
C GLY A 212 10.15 -18.53 22.79
N PRO A 213 11.37 -19.12 22.77
CA PRO A 213 12.60 -18.41 22.40
C PRO A 213 12.60 -17.86 20.96
N GLU A 214 11.88 -18.51 20.05
CA GLU A 214 11.83 -18.14 18.63
C GLU A 214 10.84 -17.02 18.33
N ALA A 215 9.79 -16.83 19.14
CA ALA A 215 8.77 -15.81 18.92
C ALA A 215 9.35 -14.39 18.92
N GLY A 216 10.28 -14.10 19.84
CA GLY A 216 10.98 -12.83 19.87
C GLY A 216 11.88 -12.61 18.65
N LEU A 217 12.46 -13.67 18.08
CA LEU A 217 13.25 -13.57 16.85
C LEU A 217 12.34 -13.29 15.65
N ALA A 218 11.22 -14.02 15.52
CA ALA A 218 10.24 -13.79 14.47
C ALA A 218 9.69 -12.36 14.49
N ALA A 219 9.31 -11.86 15.68
CA ALA A 219 8.84 -10.48 15.84
C ALA A 219 9.89 -9.45 15.46
N ARG A 220 11.15 -9.64 15.88
CA ARG A 220 12.26 -8.75 15.47
C ARG A 220 12.54 -8.82 13.97
N THR A 221 12.41 -10.00 13.36
CA THR A 221 12.54 -10.17 11.91
C THR A 221 11.56 -9.28 11.18
N LEU A 222 10.28 -9.41 11.56
CA LEU A 222 9.19 -8.66 10.95
C LEU A 222 9.37 -7.15 11.19
N ALA A 223 9.74 -6.75 12.41
CA ALA A 223 10.02 -5.36 12.74
C ALA A 223 11.19 -4.74 11.95
N ASN A 224 12.19 -5.54 11.58
CA ASN A 224 13.40 -5.10 10.89
C ASN A 224 13.32 -5.12 9.36
N GLN A 225 12.27 -5.73 8.77
CA GLN A 225 12.11 -5.79 7.30
C GLN A 225 12.05 -4.40 6.64
N ARG A 226 11.71 -3.36 7.40
CA ARG A 226 11.66 -1.98 6.90
C ARG A 226 13.03 -1.35 6.64
N ASP A 227 14.00 -1.63 7.50
CA ASP A 227 15.20 -0.78 7.59
C ASP A 227 16.30 -1.18 6.60
N GLY A 228 16.05 -2.21 5.77
CA GLY A 228 17.11 -2.84 4.98
C GLY A 228 18.25 -3.35 5.86
N SER A 229 18.00 -3.51 7.17
CA SER A 229 18.99 -3.86 8.16
C SER A 229 19.60 -5.22 7.76
N PRO A 230 20.93 -5.37 7.77
CA PRO A 230 21.56 -6.60 7.34
C PRO A 230 20.99 -7.76 8.15
N SER A 231 20.32 -8.66 7.45
CA SER A 231 19.74 -9.87 8.01
C SER A 231 20.80 -10.60 8.83
N THR A 232 20.55 -10.82 10.12
CA THR A 232 21.47 -11.61 10.96
C THR A 232 21.63 -13.02 10.38
N PRO A 233 22.71 -13.77 10.70
CA PRO A 233 22.84 -15.16 10.26
C PRO A 233 21.60 -16.01 10.57
N GLU A 234 20.96 -15.80 11.73
CA GLU A 234 19.74 -16.49 12.15
C GLU A 234 18.54 -16.06 11.29
N LEU A 235 18.40 -14.76 11.01
CA LEU A 235 17.38 -14.25 10.10
C LEU A 235 17.53 -14.82 8.69
N ARG A 236 18.78 -14.92 8.21
CA ARG A 236 19.08 -15.53 6.89
C ARG A 236 18.82 -17.02 6.88
N ALA A 237 19.11 -17.73 7.96
CA ALA A 237 18.84 -19.16 8.05
C ALA A 237 17.34 -19.45 8.04
N MET A 238 16.55 -18.67 8.80
CA MET A 238 15.09 -18.75 8.81
C MET A 238 14.51 -18.38 7.44
N HIS A 239 14.92 -17.25 6.86
CA HIS A 239 14.51 -16.88 5.50
C HIS A 239 14.89 -17.97 4.50
N ALA A 240 16.10 -18.54 4.57
CA ALA A 240 16.55 -19.58 3.65
C ALA A 240 15.87 -20.94 3.88
N GLU A 241 15.30 -21.20 5.04
CA GLU A 241 14.45 -22.36 5.30
C GLU A 241 13.07 -22.16 4.69
N SER A 242 12.43 -21.02 4.94
CA SER A 242 11.18 -20.61 4.29
C SER A 242 11.33 -20.57 2.77
N LEU A 243 12.40 -19.95 2.27
CA LEU A 243 12.73 -19.90 0.84
C LEU A 243 13.06 -21.29 0.31
N ARG A 244 13.69 -22.20 1.08
CA ARG A 244 13.92 -23.57 0.61
C ARG A 244 12.62 -24.35 0.50
N SER A 245 11.73 -24.22 1.46
CA SER A 245 10.39 -24.82 1.40
C SER A 245 9.63 -24.29 0.18
N TRP A 246 9.70 -22.98 -0.07
CA TRP A 246 9.08 -22.35 -1.23
C TRP A 246 9.78 -22.70 -2.56
N LEU A 247 11.12 -22.73 -2.58
CA LEU A 247 11.92 -23.05 -3.76
C LEU A 247 11.77 -24.52 -4.14
N ASP A 248 11.69 -25.42 -3.17
CA ASP A 248 11.43 -26.85 -3.41
C ASP A 248 10.00 -27.05 -3.95
N LEU A 249 9.05 -26.20 -3.55
CA LEU A 249 7.74 -26.10 -4.19
C LEU A 249 7.87 -25.59 -5.64
N SER A 250 8.60 -24.49 -5.87
CA SER A 250 8.76 -23.87 -7.19
C SER A 250 9.57 -24.71 -8.19
N ALA A 251 10.55 -25.48 -7.73
CA ALA A 251 11.40 -26.32 -8.56
C ALA A 251 10.64 -27.55 -9.08
N ARG A 252 9.63 -28.00 -8.34
CA ARG A 252 8.69 -29.04 -8.80
C ARG A 252 7.74 -28.50 -9.86
N TYR A 253 7.58 -27.18 -9.96
CA TYR A 253 6.59 -26.54 -10.82
C TYR A 253 7.08 -25.18 -11.38
N PRO A 254 7.75 -25.19 -12.55
CA PRO A 254 8.47 -24.02 -13.08
C PRO A 254 7.59 -22.85 -13.55
N ASP A 255 6.27 -23.08 -13.74
CA ASP A 255 5.33 -22.05 -14.20
C ASP A 255 4.41 -21.62 -13.04
N LEU A 256 4.92 -20.69 -12.22
CA LEU A 256 4.22 -20.09 -11.07
C LEU A 256 3.47 -18.82 -11.48
N ASP A 257 2.55 -18.91 -12.44
CA ASP A 257 1.59 -17.84 -12.68
C ASP A 257 0.31 -18.04 -11.85
N ARG A 258 -0.54 -17.00 -11.72
CA ARG A 258 -1.83 -17.11 -10.99
C ARG A 258 -2.83 -18.09 -11.60
N GLY A 259 -2.63 -18.48 -12.87
CA GLY A 259 -3.42 -19.50 -13.56
C GLY A 259 -2.89 -20.93 -13.34
N SER A 260 -1.72 -21.06 -12.73
CA SER A 260 -1.07 -22.33 -12.46
C SER A 260 -1.84 -23.12 -11.40
N PRO A 261 -1.95 -24.45 -11.55
CA PRO A 261 -2.42 -25.33 -10.48
C PRO A 261 -1.67 -25.13 -9.16
N VAL A 262 -0.43 -24.65 -9.21
CA VAL A 262 0.37 -24.34 -8.01
C VAL A 262 -0.10 -23.12 -7.28
N TRP A 263 -0.58 -22.09 -7.99
CA TRP A 263 -1.22 -20.97 -7.33
C TRP A 263 -2.49 -21.44 -6.61
N ALA A 264 -3.22 -22.39 -7.18
CA ALA A 264 -4.37 -22.99 -6.52
C ALA A 264 -3.98 -23.85 -5.30
N GLU A 265 -2.88 -24.60 -5.36
CA GLU A 265 -2.33 -25.35 -4.21
C GLU A 265 -1.76 -24.44 -3.13
N TYR A 266 -1.09 -23.34 -3.51
CA TYR A 266 -0.62 -22.28 -2.63
C TYR A 266 -1.79 -21.57 -1.95
N GLU A 267 -2.82 -21.17 -2.69
CA GLU A 267 -4.04 -20.58 -2.13
C GLU A 267 -4.83 -21.60 -1.29
N ALA A 268 -4.74 -22.90 -1.59
CA ALA A 268 -5.30 -23.93 -0.73
C ALA A 268 -4.49 -24.08 0.55
N LEU A 269 -3.15 -24.06 0.47
CA LEU A 269 -2.26 -24.06 1.62
C LEU A 269 -2.51 -22.84 2.50
N LEU A 270 -2.58 -21.65 1.91
CA LEU A 270 -2.90 -20.40 2.60
C LEU A 270 -4.28 -20.48 3.24
N ARG A 271 -5.31 -20.98 2.54
CA ARG A 271 -6.65 -21.17 3.14
C ARG A 271 -6.63 -22.14 4.31
N ARG A 272 -5.85 -23.21 4.24
CA ARG A 272 -5.71 -24.18 5.33
C ARG A 272 -4.91 -23.59 6.51
N LEU A 273 -3.90 -22.76 6.25
CA LEU A 273 -3.19 -21.99 7.27
C LEU A 273 -4.11 -20.95 7.93
N GLU A 274 -4.88 -20.20 7.14
CA GLU A 274 -5.91 -19.25 7.58
C GLU A 274 -6.98 -19.94 8.44
N ALA A 275 -7.37 -21.16 8.09
CA ALA A 275 -8.32 -21.98 8.83
C ALA A 275 -7.70 -22.69 10.06
N GLY A 276 -6.37 -22.63 10.24
CA GLY A 276 -5.65 -23.33 11.32
C GLY A 276 -5.63 -24.85 11.19
N GLU A 277 -5.83 -25.39 9.99
CA GLU A 277 -5.90 -26.84 9.71
C GLU A 277 -4.52 -27.51 9.60
N ILE A 278 -3.46 -26.71 9.41
CA ILE A 278 -2.08 -27.19 9.31
C ILE A 278 -1.22 -26.38 10.27
N ARG A 279 -0.26 -27.07 10.89
CA ARG A 279 0.78 -26.53 11.77
C ARG A 279 2.14 -26.75 11.13
#